data_AF-A0A9E5EFG2-F1
#
_entry.id   AF-A0A9E5EFG2-F1
#
_cell.length_a   1.000
_cell.length_b   1.000
_cell.length_c   1.000
_cell.angle_alpha   90.00
_cell.angle_beta   90.00
_cell.angle_gamma   90.00
#
_symmetry.space_group_name_H-M   'P 1'
#
loop_
_entity.id
_entity.type
_entity.pdbx_description
1 polymer ?
#
loop_
_entity_poly.entity_id
_entity_poly.type
_entity_poly.pdbx_seq_one_letter_code
_entity_poly.pdbx_strand_id
1 'polypeptide(L)' 'MKASLKLEYSLRVLAQLARRNKGNTVTRIEELAKLEAIPQNYLVQLLNELREGGLVDSRRGKAG' A
#
# COMPACT_ATOMS: atom_id res chain seq x y z
N MET A 1 23.95 -6.29 3.61
CA MET A 1 22.64 -6.20 4.29
C MET A 1 21.58 -6.82 3.39
N LYS A 2 20.87 -7.86 3.84
CA LYS A 2 19.64 -8.31 3.16
C LYS A 2 18.52 -7.38 3.59
N ALA A 3 17.88 -6.69 2.65
CA ALA A 3 16.60 -6.05 2.93
C ALA A 3 15.63 -7.12 3.43
N SER A 4 14.88 -6.84 4.49
CA SER A 4 13.82 -7.76 4.90
C SER A 4 12.76 -7.80 3.79
N LEU A 5 12.15 -8.97 3.57
CA LEU A 5 11.11 -9.14 2.57
C LEU A 5 9.97 -8.12 2.77
N LYS A 6 9.69 -7.80 4.04
CA LYS A 6 8.76 -6.75 4.46
C LYS A 6 9.16 -5.36 3.94
N LEU A 7 10.42 -4.97 4.08
CA LEU A 7 10.91 -3.68 3.57
C LEU A 7 10.74 -3.60 2.05
N GLU A 8 11.04 -4.69 1.35
CA GLU A 8 10.89 -4.75 -0.10
C GLU A 8 9.41 -4.59 -0.52
N TYR A 9 8.50 -5.32 0.13
CA TYR A 9 7.07 -5.14 -0.12
C TYR A 9 6.58 -3.73 0.22
N SER A 10 7.07 -3.14 1.31
CA SER A 10 6.70 -1.77 1.69
C SER A 10 7.10 -0.76 0.62
N LEU A 11 8.33 -0.87 0.10
CA LEU A 11 8.82 0.02 -0.94
C LEU A 11 8.06 -0.15 -2.26
N ARG A 12 7.73 -1.38 -2.65
CA ARG A 12 6.92 -1.64 -3.87
C ARG A 12 5.53 -1.02 -3.74
N VAL A 13 4.86 -1.26 -2.62
CA VAL A 13 3.54 -0.71 -2.31
C VAL A 13 3.54 0.81 -2.34
N LEU A 14 4.53 1.45 -1.70
CA LEU A 14 4.68 2.92 -1.71
C LEU A 14 4.92 3.45 -3.13
N ALA A 15 5.81 2.83 -3.90
CA ALA A 15 6.09 3.24 -5.28
C ALA A 15 4.84 3.11 -6.17
N GLN A 16 4.04 2.07 -5.95
CA GLN A 16 2.82 1.84 -6.70
C GLN A 16 1.71 2.84 -6.35
N LEU A 17 1.56 3.15 -5.06
CA LEU A 17 0.67 4.22 -4.59
C LEU A 17 1.10 5.58 -5.15
N ALA A 18 2.40 5.90 -5.13
CA ALA A 18 2.92 7.16 -5.68
C ALA A 18 2.68 7.28 -7.19
N ARG A 19 2.86 6.20 -7.95
CA ARG A 19 2.57 6.15 -9.39
C ARG A 19 1.09 6.38 -9.71
N ARG A 20 0.20 5.87 -8.85
CA ARG A 20 -1.26 5.93 -9.01
C ARG A 20 -1.89 7.17 -8.40
N ASN A 21 -1.17 7.90 -7.55
CA ASN A 21 -1.59 9.19 -7.00
C ASN A 21 -1.50 10.34 -8.05
N LYS A 22 -1.90 10.07 -9.29
CA LYS A 22 -2.18 11.12 -10.27
C LYS A 22 -3.62 11.57 -10.03
N GLY A 23 -3.78 12.78 -9.50
CA GLY A 23 -5.09 13.40 -9.29
C GLY A 23 -5.82 12.99 -8.01
N ASN A 24 -5.11 12.62 -6.95
CA ASN A 24 -5.71 12.30 -5.64
C ASN A 24 -6.65 11.08 -5.66
N THR A 25 -6.38 10.14 -6.57
CA THR A 25 -7.18 8.94 -6.77
C THR A 25 -6.90 7.92 -5.65
N VAL A 26 -7.96 7.47 -4.98
CA VAL A 26 -7.84 6.42 -3.96
C VAL A 26 -7.60 5.07 -4.65
N THR A 27 -6.48 4.41 -4.31
CA THR A 27 -6.19 3.06 -4.81
C THR A 27 -6.83 2.03 -3.89
N ARG A 28 -7.64 1.12 -4.45
CA ARG A 28 -8.27 0.03 -3.69
C ARG A 28 -7.23 -1.01 -3.30
N ILE A 29 -7.31 -1.47 -2.06
CA ILE A 29 -6.40 -2.50 -1.51
C ILE A 29 -6.45 -3.79 -2.33
N GLU A 30 -7.64 -4.21 -2.78
CA GLU A 30 -7.80 -5.41 -3.61
C GLU A 30 -7.05 -5.34 -4.94
N GLU A 31 -7.03 -4.17 -5.57
CA GLU A 31 -6.31 -3.97 -6.82
C GLU A 31 -4.81 -3.98 -6.57
N LEU A 32 -4.37 -3.30 -5.51
CA LEU A 32 -2.98 -3.23 -5.10
C LEU A 32 -2.41 -4.61 -4.71
N ALA A 33 -3.21 -5.42 -4.02
CA ALA A 33 -2.88 -6.81 -3.67
C ALA A 33 -2.64 -7.67 -4.92
N LYS A 34 -3.50 -7.53 -5.94
CA LYS A 34 -3.35 -8.26 -7.22
C LYS A 34 -2.12 -7.81 -8.00
N LEU A 35 -1.85 -6.51 -8.05
CA LEU A 35 -0.73 -5.94 -8.82
C LEU A 35 0.63 -6.34 -8.25
N GLU A 36 0.76 -6.29 -6.93
CA GLU A 36 2.03 -6.59 -6.25
C GLU A 36 2.16 -8.08 -5.88
N ALA A 37 1.14 -8.89 -6.19
CA ALA A 37 1.03 -10.29 -5.79
C ALA A 37 1.19 -10.49 -4.27
N ILE A 38 0.63 -9.58 -3.48
CA ILE A 38 0.70 -9.59 -2.01
C ILE A 38 -0.64 -10.06 -1.44
N PRO A 39 -0.67 -11.02 -0.49
CA PRO A 39 -1.90 -11.40 0.19
C PRO A 39 -2.59 -10.19 0.82
N GLN A 40 -3.89 -10.04 0.59
CA GLN A 40 -4.64 -8.85 1.01
C GLN A 40 -4.52 -8.58 2.53
N ASN A 41 -4.57 -9.62 3.36
CA ASN A 41 -4.42 -9.48 4.81
C ASN A 41 -3.04 -8.93 5.20
N TYR A 42 -1.99 -9.39 4.51
CA TYR A 42 -0.63 -8.90 4.75
C TYR A 42 -0.47 -7.46 4.26
N LEU A 43 -1.05 -7.13 3.10
CA LEU A 43 -1.06 -5.77 2.58
C LEU A 43 -1.77 -4.80 3.54
N VAL A 44 -2.88 -5.22 4.16
CA VAL A 44 -3.58 -4.40 5.18
C VAL A 44 -2.68 -4.13 6.38
N GLN A 45 -1.98 -5.15 6.90
CA GLN A 45 -1.03 -4.97 8.00
C GLN A 45 0.08 -3.99 7.62
N LEU A 46 0.66 -4.18 6.43
CA LEU A 46 1.73 -3.34 5.90
C LEU A 46 1.27 -1.88 5.70
N LEU A 47 0.07 -1.66 5.15
CA LEU A 47 -0.50 -0.32 4.97
C LEU A 47 -0.84 0.34 6.32
N ASN A 48 -1.27 -0.42 7.33
CA ASN A 48 -1.50 0.12 8.67
C ASN A 48 -0.19 0.62 9.30
N GLU A 49 0.90 -0.13 9.17
CA GLU A 49 2.20 0.31 9.67
C GLU A 49 2.74 1.53 8.92
N LEU A 50 2.58 1.56 7.59
CA LEU A 50 2.94 2.74 6.79
C LEU A 50 2.11 3.97 7.19
N ARG A 51 0.83 3.78 7.56
CA ARG A 51 -0.04 4.85 8.05
C ARG A 51 0.42 5.36 9.41
N GLU A 52 0.78 4.47 10.33
CA GLU A 52 1.34 4.83 11.64
C GLU A 52 2.64 5.63 11.49
N GLY A 53 3.44 5.32 10.46
CA GLY A 53 4.63 6.10 10.08
C GLY A 53 4.34 7.40 9.32
N GLY A 54 3.07 7.75 9.04
CA GLY A 54 2.70 8.96 8.31
C GLY A 54 3.03 8.95 6.81
N LEU A 55 3.28 7.77 6.23
CA LEU A 55 3.68 7.63 4.82
C LEU A 55 2.50 7.44 3.86
N VAL A 56 1.35 6.99 4.37
CA VAL A 56 0.14 6.77 3.58
C VAL A 56 -1.09 7.23 4.35
N ASP A 57 -2.08 7.74 3.61
CA ASP A 57 -3.41 8.03 4.12
C ASP A 57 -4.40 6.95 3.70
N SER A 58 -5.33 6.62 4.60
CA SER A 58 -6.44 5.72 4.32
C SER A 58 -7.73 6.52 4.33
N ARG A 59 -8.47 6.46 3.22
CA ARG A 59 -9.89 6.85 3.19
C ARG A 59 -10.72 5.60 3.52
N ARG A 60 -11.85 5.78 4.22
CA ARG A 60 -12.83 4.72 4.50
C ARG A 60 -14.22 5.16 4.01
N GLY A 61 -14.94 4.29 3.30
CA GLY A 61 -16.28 4.52 2.75
C GLY A 61 -16.51 3.85 1.39
N LYS A 62 -17.75 3.87 0.89
CA LYS A 62 -18.13 3.28 -0.43
C LYS A 62 -17.33 3.82 -1.64
N ALA A 63 -16.61 4.93 -1.46
CA ALA A 63 -15.79 5.59 -2.49
C ALA A 63 -14.29 5.68 -2.12
N GLY A 64 -13.84 5.01 -1.06
CA GLY A 64 -12.43 4.97 -0.65
C GLY A 64 -12.25 4.13 0.60
#